data_AF-A0A5P9EXR3-F1
#
_entry.id   AF-A0A5P9EXR3-F1
#
_cell.length_a   1.000
_cell.length_b   1.000
_cell.length_c   1.000
_cell.angle_alpha   90.00
_cell.angle_beta   90.00
_cell.angle_gamma   90.00
#
_symmetry.space_group_name_H-M   'P 1'
#
loop_
_entity.id
_entity.type
_entity.pdbx_description
1 polymer ?
#
loop_
_entity_poly.entity_id
_entity_poly.type
_entity_poly.pdbx_seq_one_letter_code
_entity_poly.pdbx_strand_id
1 'polypeptide(L)'
;MSVITISKAIERISQADPSSPLAVFQTEHPRRVNVVFANTIWTQKCIARGTWDFLGVFHRENLAEAQQKLDEYVEYMKDAA
;
A
#
# COMPACT_ATOMS: atom_id res chain seq x y z
N MET A 1 -9.84 -3.96 -7.14
CA MET A 1 -9.24 -3.13 -6.08
C MET A 1 -9.79 -3.62 -4.76
N SER A 2 -8.97 -3.71 -3.72
CA SER A 2 -9.40 -4.27 -2.45
C SER A 2 -8.98 -3.37 -1.30
N VAL A 3 -9.95 -2.77 -0.62
CA VAL A 3 -9.74 -2.11 0.67
C VAL A 3 -9.68 -3.18 1.75
N ILE A 4 -8.52 -3.29 2.39
CA ILE A 4 -8.24 -4.35 3.38
C ILE A 4 -7.56 -3.75 4.61
N THR A 5 -7.54 -4.51 5.70
CA THR A 5 -6.78 -4.12 6.89
C THR A 5 -5.28 -4.11 6.59
N ILE A 6 -4.52 -3.33 7.36
CA ILE A 6 -3.06 -3.31 7.26
C ILE A 6 -2.45 -4.70 7.47
N SER A 7 -2.96 -5.46 8.46
CA SER A 7 -2.53 -6.85 8.67
C SER A 7 -2.71 -7.72 7.42
N LYS A 8 -3.84 -7.57 6.71
CA LYS A 8 -4.10 -8.31 5.47
C LYS A 8 -3.28 -7.77 4.29
N ALA A 9 -2.94 -6.48 4.28
CA ALA A 9 -2.05 -5.91 3.29
C ALA A 9 -0.63 -6.50 3.42
N ILE A 10 -0.08 -6.55 4.64
CA ILE A 10 1.20 -7.17 4.93
C ILE A 10 1.22 -8.64 4.51
N GLU A 11 0.16 -9.40 4.84
CA GLU A 11 0.03 -10.80 4.41
C GLU A 11 0.05 -10.95 2.88
N ARG A 12 -0.59 -10.04 2.14
CA ARG A 12 -0.58 -10.08 0.67
C ARG A 12 0.77 -9.67 0.08
N ILE A 13 1.44 -8.69 0.69
CA ILE A 13 2.76 -8.22 0.28
C ILE A 13 3.81 -9.31 0.48
N SER A 14 3.75 -10.05 1.60
CA SER A 14 4.67 -11.15 1.87
C SER A 14 4.56 -12.31 0.87
N GLN A 15 3.41 -12.42 0.20
CA GLN A 15 3.14 -13.41 -0.86
C GLN A 15 3.37 -12.87 -2.28
N ALA A 16 3.57 -11.55 -2.45
CA ALA A 16 3.71 -10.94 -3.76
C ALA A 16 5.12 -11.14 -4.34
N ASP A 17 5.18 -11.59 -5.58
CA ASP A 17 6.43 -11.77 -6.32
C ASP A 17 6.96 -10.41 -6.83
N PRO A 18 8.29 -10.19 -6.87
CA PRO A 18 8.86 -8.96 -7.44
C PRO A 18 8.40 -8.64 -8.87
N SER A 19 8.08 -9.67 -9.68
CA SER A 19 7.54 -9.49 -11.03
C SER A 19 6.07 -9.01 -11.06
N SER A 20 5.35 -9.14 -9.96
CA SER A 20 3.96 -8.74 -9.80
C SER A 20 3.73 -8.04 -8.45
N PRO A 21 4.33 -6.87 -8.24
CA PRO A 21 4.27 -6.19 -6.97
C PRO A 21 2.91 -5.51 -6.76
N LEU A 22 2.63 -5.15 -5.51
CA LEU A 22 1.40 -4.52 -5.10
C LEU A 22 1.64 -3.03 -4.83
N ALA A 23 0.83 -2.18 -5.44
CA ALA A 23 0.76 -0.77 -5.07
C ALA A 23 -0.26 -0.60 -3.93
N VAL A 24 0.12 0.19 -2.95
CA VAL A 24 -0.69 0.45 -1.76
C VAL A 24 -1.06 1.93 -1.72
N PHE A 25 -2.34 2.17 -1.47
CA PHE A 25 -2.92 3.51 -1.36
C PHE A 25 -3.62 3.68 -0.01
N GLN A 26 -3.58 4.89 0.52
CA GLN A 26 -4.31 5.33 1.71
C GLN A 26 -5.82 5.23 1.50
N THR A 27 -6.55 5.23 2.60
CA THR A 27 -8.01 5.38 2.59
C THR A 27 -8.41 6.37 3.68
N GLU A 28 -9.67 6.79 3.69
CA GLU A 28 -10.22 7.61 4.78
C GLU A 28 -10.19 6.90 6.15
N HIS A 29 -9.90 5.59 6.17
CA HIS A 29 -9.83 4.80 7.39
C HIS A 29 -8.38 4.50 7.81
N PRO A 30 -7.95 4.92 9.01
CA PRO A 30 -6.56 4.81 9.50
C PRO A 30 -5.96 3.40 9.47
N ARG A 31 -6.80 2.36 9.58
CA ARG A 31 -6.37 0.95 9.67
C ARG A 31 -6.63 0.17 8.39
N ARG A 32 -7.04 0.84 7.32
CA ARG A 32 -7.34 0.22 6.03
C ARG A 32 -6.57 0.91 4.92
N VAL A 33 -6.14 0.09 3.97
CA VAL A 33 -5.43 0.52 2.78
C VAL A 33 -6.04 -0.15 1.56
N ASN A 34 -5.97 0.53 0.42
CA ASN A 34 -6.34 -0.05 -0.85
C ASN A 34 -5.11 -0.71 -1.49
N VAL A 35 -5.23 -1.99 -1.83
CA VAL A 35 -4.14 -2.78 -2.41
C VAL A 35 -4.53 -3.27 -3.79
N VAL A 36 -3.68 -2.95 -4.78
CA VAL A 36 -3.87 -3.28 -6.20
C VAL A 36 -2.55 -3.74 -6.82
N PHE A 37 -2.60 -4.42 -7.96
CA PHE A 37 -1.38 -4.71 -8.71
C PHE A 37 -0.74 -3.43 -9.23
N ALA A 38 0.57 -3.28 -9.02
CA ALA A 38 1.32 -2.10 -9.44
C ALA A 38 1.42 -2.00 -10.97
N ASN A 39 1.52 -3.13 -11.67
CA ASN A 39 1.85 -3.18 -13.09
C ASN A 39 0.65 -3.02 -14.04
N THR A 40 -0.51 -2.58 -13.55
CA THR A 40 -1.65 -2.27 -14.44
C THR A 40 -1.53 -0.85 -14.99
N ILE A 41 -2.00 -0.65 -16.23
CA ILE A 41 -2.01 0.69 -16.88
C ILE A 41 -2.70 1.73 -15.99
N TRP A 42 -3.80 1.35 -15.35
CA TRP A 42 -4.55 2.24 -14.47
C TRP A 42 -3.73 2.63 -13.23
N THR A 43 -3.12 1.65 -12.55
CA THR A 43 -2.31 1.91 -11.35
C THR A 43 -1.10 2.79 -11.65
N GLN A 44 -0.40 2.51 -12.75
CA GLN A 44 0.76 3.31 -13.18
C GLN A 44 0.37 4.76 -13.48
N LYS A 45 -0.81 5.00 -14.05
CA LYS A 45 -1.34 6.37 -14.24
C LYS A 45 -1.64 7.06 -12.91
N CYS A 46 -2.14 6.35 -11.90
CA CYS A 46 -2.36 6.93 -10.57
C CYS A 46 -1.03 7.31 -9.91
N ILE A 47 -0.05 6.41 -9.92
CA ILE A 47 1.30 6.65 -9.39
C ILE A 47 1.95 7.85 -10.09
N ALA A 48 1.92 7.88 -11.42
CA ALA A 48 2.53 8.96 -12.21
C ALA A 48 1.88 10.34 -12.00
N ARG A 49 0.62 10.37 -11.58
CA ARG A 49 -0.09 11.62 -11.23
C ARG A 49 0.24 12.13 -9.84
N GLY A 50 1.05 11.39 -9.06
CA GLY A 50 1.42 11.76 -7.71
C GLY A 50 0.21 11.91 -6.80
N THR A 51 -0.76 10.99 -6.89
CA THR A 51 -1.91 11.06 -5.99
C THR A 51 -1.45 10.95 -4.55
N TRP A 52 -1.92 11.88 -3.71
CA TRP A 52 -1.53 12.02 -2.29
C TRP A 52 -1.83 10.77 -1.45
N ASP A 53 -2.67 9.88 -1.97
CA ASP A 53 -3.00 8.61 -1.37
C ASP A 53 -1.96 7.51 -1.64
N PHE A 54 -0.95 7.71 -2.48
CA PHE A 54 0.02 6.65 -2.79
C PHE A 54 1.05 6.46 -1.66
N LEU A 55 1.13 5.25 -1.10
CA LEU A 55 2.07 4.90 -0.04
C LEU A 55 3.35 4.24 -0.55
N GLY A 56 3.26 3.42 -1.60
CA GLY A 56 4.41 2.72 -2.16
C GLY A 56 4.05 1.48 -2.98
N VAL A 57 5.06 0.91 -3.63
CA VAL A 57 5.01 -0.39 -4.31
C VAL A 57 5.81 -1.40 -3.49
N PHE A 58 5.19 -2.53 -3.15
CA PHE A 58 5.77 -3.53 -2.27
C PHE A 58 5.59 -4.95 -2.81
N HIS A 59 6.54 -5.81 -2.43
CA HIS A 59 6.58 -7.24 -2.69
C HIS A 59 7.34 -7.93 -1.54
N ARG A 60 7.48 -9.26 -1.60
CA ARG A 60 8.08 -10.05 -0.52
C ARG A 60 9.50 -9.62 -0.12
N GLU A 61 10.28 -9.08 -1.05
CA GLU A 61 11.70 -8.76 -0.81
C GLU A 61 11.90 -7.41 -0.13
N ASN A 62 10.91 -6.50 -0.21
CA ASN A 62 10.88 -5.25 0.53
C ASN A 62 9.76 -5.23 1.60
N LEU A 63 9.42 -6.39 2.15
CA LEU A 63 8.39 -6.52 3.19
C LEU A 63 8.68 -5.67 4.43
N ALA A 64 9.94 -5.54 4.83
CA ALA A 64 10.34 -4.72 5.97
C ALA A 64 10.04 -3.22 5.73
N GLU A 65 10.30 -2.73 4.52
CA GLU A 65 9.96 -1.37 4.09
C GLU A 65 8.44 -1.16 4.10
N ALA A 66 7.68 -2.15 3.61
CA ALA A 66 6.22 -2.12 3.63
C ALA A 66 5.67 -2.02 5.06
N GLN A 67 6.23 -2.80 5.99
CA GLN A 67 5.86 -2.79 7.40
C GLN A 67 6.08 -1.41 8.01
N GLN A 68 7.28 -0.87 7.87
CA GLN A 68 7.63 0.45 8.37
C GLN A 68 6.69 1.53 7.80
N LYS A 69 6.47 1.51 6.48
CA LYS A 69 5.67 2.54 5.81
C LYS A 69 4.20 2.53 6.24
N LEU A 70 3.65 1.33 6.47
CA LEU A 70 2.28 1.16 6.93
C LEU A 70 2.12 1.52 8.41
N ASP A 71 3.13 1.28 9.24
CA ASP A 71 3.14 1.71 10.63
C ASP A 71 3.23 3.26 10.72
N GLU A 72 4.10 3.90 9.93
CA GLU A 72 4.17 5.37 9.80
C GLU A 72 2.82 5.99 9.43
N TYR A 73 2.11 5.37 8.47
CA TYR A 73 0.77 5.82 8.05
C TYR A 73 -0.26 5.73 9.20
N VAL A 74 -0.23 4.65 9.99
CA VAL A 74 -1.15 4.49 11.12
C VAL A 74 -0.93 5.57 12.17
N GLU A 75 0.33 5.86 12.51
CA GLU A 75 0.65 6.89 13.49
C GLU A 75 0.26 8.29 12.96
N TYR A 76 0.58 8.61 11.71
CA TYR A 76 0.18 9.88 11.09
C TYR A 76 -1.35 10.11 11.14
N MET A 77 -2.14 9.07 10.86
CA MET A 77 -3.59 9.16 10.88
C MET A 77 -4.20 9.21 12.29
N LYS A 78 -3.46 8.84 13.34
CA LYS A 78 -3.89 9.05 14.73
C LYS A 78 -3.74 10.50 15.15
N ASP A 79 -2.67 11.17 14.72
CA ASP A 79 -2.39 12.57 15.06
C ASP A 79 -3.31 13.55 14.31
N ALA A 80 -3.89 13.11 13.18
CA ALA A 80 -4.80 13.89 12.35
C ALA A 80 -6.30 13.77 12.74
N ALA A 81 -6.64 12.96 13.76
CA ALA A 81 -8.00 12.68 14.21
C ALA A 81 -8.33 13.35 15.55
#